data_AF-A0A7D6VMA7-F1
#
_entry.id   AF-A0A7D6VMA7-F1
#
_cell.length_a   1.000
_cell.length_b   1.000
_cell.length_c   1.000
_cell.angle_alpha   90.00
_cell.angle_beta   90.00
_cell.angle_gamma   90.00
#
_symmetry.space_group_name_H-M   'P 1'
#
loop_
_entity.id
_entity.type
_entity.pdbx_description
1 polymer ?
#
loop_
_entity_poly.entity_id
_entity_poly.type
_entity_poly.pdbx_seq_one_letter_code
_entity_poly.pdbx_strand_id
1 'polypeptide(L)'
;MELLKVEFLKIKKSSLLFTALAVPIAIVLIFIKKAQSLAINGLEINEAIIMFSSITFIALVLPLLNTFTACIITKVENDNNGWKQLMLMPIKKSSIYFTKYKIMLLTLAASIVSYLLAVILGGFFISKKIDLSILVIGVEIFITSLPVIILLFIIGRNFMSIIPVISAGVVMMITNIFIAQSRFWIYAPWTYALSITNGSISSYEKYIAIGASLVLAFLLFSLDYISFKKSDIM
;
A
#
# COMPACT_ATOMS: atom_id res chain seq x y z
N MET A 1 -10.73 22.61 0.69
CA MET A 1 -9.82 22.35 -0.45
C MET A 1 -8.39 22.80 -0.16
N GLU A 2 -8.18 23.89 0.58
CA GLU A 2 -6.86 24.43 0.88
C GLU A 2 -5.98 23.52 1.76
N LEU A 3 -6.57 22.86 2.77
CA LEU A 3 -5.84 21.92 3.63
C LEU A 3 -5.21 20.75 2.87
N LEU A 4 -5.94 20.21 1.89
CA LEU A 4 -5.45 19.13 1.05
C LEU A 4 -4.28 19.60 0.17
N LYS A 5 -4.32 20.86 -0.32
CA LYS A 5 -3.20 21.46 -1.08
C LYS A 5 -1.97 21.63 -0.19
N VAL A 6 -2.14 22.12 1.03
CA VAL A 6 -1.03 22.31 1.98
C VAL A 6 -0.35 20.98 2.30
N GLU A 7 -1.14 19.96 2.63
CA GLU A 7 -0.59 18.63 2.91
C GLU A 7 0.06 18.00 1.66
N PHE A 8 -0.51 18.20 0.47
CA PHE A 8 0.12 17.77 -0.78
C PHE A 8 1.47 18.46 -1.04
N LEU A 9 1.61 19.74 -0.68
CA LEU A 9 2.88 20.46 -0.79
C LEU A 9 3.93 19.93 0.21
N LYS A 10 3.53 19.57 1.43
CA LYS A 10 4.41 18.90 2.41
C LYS A 10 4.96 17.58 1.83
N ILE A 11 4.10 16.79 1.21
CA ILE A 11 4.45 15.50 0.62
C ILE A 11 5.34 15.67 -0.62
N LYS A 12 5.04 16.65 -1.48
CA LYS A 12 5.85 16.92 -2.68
C LYS A 12 7.30 17.23 -2.33
N LYS A 13 7.55 17.92 -1.20
CA LYS A 13 8.91 18.16 -0.67
C LYS A 13 9.61 16.89 -0.17
N SER A 14 8.86 15.88 0.30
CA SER A 14 9.41 14.66 0.91
C SER A 14 9.84 13.56 -0.07
N SER A 15 9.81 13.81 -1.38
CA SER A 15 10.05 12.83 -2.46
C SER A 15 9.10 11.62 -2.49
N LEU A 16 8.11 11.55 -1.59
CA LEU A 16 7.20 10.41 -1.43
C LEU A 16 6.48 10.04 -2.73
N LEU A 17 5.89 11.02 -3.43
CA LEU A 17 5.22 10.78 -4.71
C LEU A 17 6.18 10.24 -5.78
N PHE A 18 7.41 10.74 -5.78
CA PHE A 18 8.44 10.24 -6.71
C PHE A 18 8.76 8.77 -6.39
N THR A 19 8.94 8.41 -5.12
CA THR A 19 9.21 7.01 -4.73
C THR A 19 8.04 6.07 -5.03
N ALA A 20 6.80 6.51 -4.78
CA ALA A 20 5.60 5.72 -5.05
C ALA A 20 5.42 5.42 -6.55
N LEU A 21 5.91 6.30 -7.43
CA LEU A 21 5.87 6.10 -8.87
C LEU A 21 7.10 5.36 -9.39
N ALA A 22 8.30 5.77 -8.98
CA ALA A 22 9.55 5.27 -9.56
C ALA A 22 9.88 3.83 -9.14
N VAL A 23 9.64 3.46 -7.88
CA VAL A 23 10.02 2.14 -7.35
C VAL A 23 9.22 1.00 -8.02
N PRO A 24 7.88 1.08 -8.17
CA PRO A 24 7.12 0.04 -8.84
C PRO A 24 7.51 -0.12 -10.33
N ILE A 25 7.78 0.99 -11.02
CA ILE A 25 8.27 0.97 -12.41
C ILE A 25 9.62 0.25 -12.48
N ALA A 26 10.56 0.59 -11.60
CA ALA A 26 11.89 -0.01 -11.59
C ALA A 26 11.85 -1.54 -11.41
N ILE A 27 10.96 -2.04 -10.56
CA ILE A 27 10.78 -3.49 -10.34
C ILE A 27 10.36 -4.19 -11.62
N VAL A 28 9.33 -3.68 -12.29
CA VAL A 28 8.86 -4.30 -13.54
C VAL A 28 9.98 -4.32 -14.58
N LEU A 29 10.73 -3.22 -14.73
CA LEU A 29 11.87 -3.14 -15.65
C LEU A 29 12.96 -4.18 -15.35
N ILE A 30 13.27 -4.43 -14.07
CA ILE A 30 14.24 -5.45 -13.67
C ILE A 30 13.77 -6.86 -14.08
N PHE A 31 12.47 -7.15 -13.91
CA PHE A 31 11.92 -8.48 -14.20
C PHE A 31 11.61 -8.75 -15.67
N ILE A 32 11.59 -7.73 -16.53
CA ILE A 32 11.43 -7.91 -17.99
C ILE A 32 12.49 -8.87 -18.56
N LYS A 33 13.77 -8.67 -18.21
CA LYS A 33 14.86 -9.53 -18.73
C LYS A 33 14.69 -10.98 -18.27
N LYS A 34 14.28 -11.17 -17.01
CA LYS A 34 14.04 -12.50 -16.45
C LYS A 34 12.84 -13.18 -17.12
N ALA A 35 11.79 -12.43 -17.42
CA ALA A 35 10.62 -12.94 -18.14
C ALA A 35 10.96 -13.37 -19.58
N GLN A 36 11.80 -12.60 -20.28
CA GLN A 36 12.26 -12.97 -21.63
C GLN A 36 13.04 -14.30 -21.63
N SER A 37 13.93 -14.51 -20.66
CA SER A 37 14.67 -15.77 -20.55
C SER A 37 13.77 -16.99 -20.33
N LEU A 38 12.66 -16.84 -19.62
CA LEU A 38 11.74 -17.93 -19.28
C LEU A 38 10.68 -18.16 -20.36
N ALA A 39 10.34 -17.14 -21.13
CA ALA A 39 9.43 -17.30 -22.25
C ALA A 39 9.99 -18.17 -23.37
N ILE A 40 11.32 -18.20 -23.50
CA ILE A 40 12.02 -19.14 -24.39
C ILE A 40 11.73 -20.60 -23.98
N ASN A 41 11.37 -20.85 -22.71
CA ASN A 41 11.04 -22.16 -22.18
C ASN A 41 9.53 -22.51 -22.26
N GLY A 42 8.73 -21.74 -23.02
CA GLY A 42 7.33 -22.07 -23.33
C GLY A 42 6.25 -21.33 -22.52
N LEU A 43 6.62 -20.43 -21.59
CA LEU A 43 5.67 -19.53 -20.91
C LEU A 43 5.40 -18.30 -21.77
N GLU A 44 4.16 -17.79 -21.77
CA GLU A 44 3.92 -16.48 -22.39
C GLU A 44 4.68 -15.39 -21.62
N ILE A 45 5.34 -14.49 -22.34
CA ILE A 45 6.17 -13.41 -21.76
C ILE A 45 5.35 -12.56 -20.78
N ASN A 46 4.10 -12.23 -21.12
CA ASN A 46 3.24 -11.39 -20.30
C ASN A 46 2.92 -12.05 -18.96
N GLU A 47 2.61 -13.34 -18.96
CA GLU A 47 2.36 -14.12 -17.73
C GLU A 47 3.62 -14.19 -16.87
N ALA A 48 4.79 -14.40 -17.47
CA ALA A 48 6.07 -14.41 -16.75
C ALA A 48 6.37 -13.05 -16.11
N ILE A 49 6.13 -11.93 -16.80
CA ILE A 49 6.28 -10.59 -16.23
C ILE A 49 5.37 -10.42 -15.02
N ILE A 50 4.08 -10.76 -15.16
CA ILE A 50 3.09 -10.64 -14.08
C ILE A 50 3.51 -11.50 -12.88
N MET A 51 3.86 -12.77 -13.09
CA MET A 51 4.21 -13.70 -12.02
C MET A 51 5.39 -13.20 -11.16
N PHE A 52 6.52 -12.82 -11.77
CA PHE A 52 7.70 -12.41 -10.98
C PHE A 52 7.59 -11.00 -10.41
N SER A 53 7.01 -10.08 -11.19
CA SER A 53 6.89 -8.69 -10.75
C SER A 53 5.83 -8.54 -9.64
N SER A 54 4.71 -9.28 -9.71
CA SER A 54 3.63 -9.19 -8.72
C SER A 54 4.08 -9.72 -7.35
N ILE A 55 4.75 -10.87 -7.31
CA ILE A 55 5.30 -11.43 -6.07
C ILE A 55 6.23 -10.41 -5.41
N THR A 56 7.20 -9.87 -6.16
CA THR A 56 8.17 -8.93 -5.61
C THR A 56 7.51 -7.62 -5.19
N PHE A 57 6.60 -7.10 -6.01
CA PHE A 57 5.90 -5.86 -5.74
C PHE A 57 5.02 -5.97 -4.49
N ILE A 58 4.16 -6.98 -4.42
CA ILE A 58 3.16 -7.14 -3.35
C ILE A 58 3.80 -7.63 -2.06
N ALA A 59 4.76 -8.56 -2.14
CA ALA A 59 5.35 -9.14 -0.95
C ALA A 59 6.29 -8.17 -0.24
N LEU A 60 7.10 -7.42 -0.99
CA LEU A 60 8.22 -6.64 -0.46
C LEU A 60 7.99 -5.15 -0.59
N VAL A 61 7.67 -4.67 -1.80
CA VAL A 61 7.73 -3.24 -2.10
C VAL A 61 6.49 -2.49 -1.64
N LEU A 62 5.31 -3.08 -1.77
CA LEU A 62 4.06 -2.45 -1.35
C LEU A 62 4.02 -2.25 0.18
N PRO A 63 4.35 -3.25 1.04
CA PRO A 63 4.49 -3.03 2.48
C PRO A 63 5.55 -1.98 2.82
N LEU A 64 6.67 -1.98 2.11
CA LEU A 64 7.73 -0.99 2.31
C LEU A 64 7.27 0.43 1.96
N LEU A 65 6.59 0.63 0.84
CA LEU A 65 6.03 1.92 0.42
C LEU A 65 4.94 2.41 1.37
N ASN A 66 4.08 1.51 1.86
CA ASN A 66 3.05 1.84 2.85
C ASN A 66 3.70 2.27 4.18
N THR A 67 4.73 1.54 4.62
CA THR A 67 5.51 1.87 5.81
C THR A 67 6.19 3.21 5.66
N PHE A 68 6.86 3.45 4.53
CA PHE A 68 7.53 4.71 4.22
C PHE A 68 6.56 5.89 4.19
N THR A 69 5.38 5.70 3.59
CA THR A 69 4.31 6.69 3.58
C THR A 69 3.87 7.05 5.00
N ALA A 70 3.56 6.05 5.82
CA ALA A 70 3.18 6.25 7.20
C ALA A 70 4.29 6.91 8.03
N CYS A 71 5.56 6.56 7.78
CA CYS A 71 6.71 7.14 8.44
C CYS A 71 6.86 8.63 8.11
N ILE A 72 6.73 9.02 6.84
CA ILE A 72 6.83 10.43 6.45
C ILE A 72 5.71 11.25 7.08
N ILE A 73 4.48 10.74 7.06
CA ILE A 73 3.34 11.44 7.67
C ILE A 73 3.55 11.59 9.17
N THR A 74 3.97 10.52 9.85
CA THR A 74 4.28 10.55 11.28
C THR A 74 5.42 11.52 11.58
N LYS A 75 6.49 11.48 10.79
CA LYS A 75 7.65 12.36 10.93
C LYS A 75 7.26 13.83 10.83
N VAL A 76 6.55 14.19 9.76
CA VAL A 76 6.16 15.58 9.49
C VAL A 76 5.31 16.16 10.62
N GLU A 77 4.55 15.33 11.33
CA GLU A 77 3.67 15.77 12.41
C GLU A 77 4.28 15.67 13.81
N ASN A 78 5.23 14.77 14.00
CA ASN A 78 5.97 14.64 15.26
C ASN A 78 7.12 15.66 15.31
N ASP A 79 7.73 15.97 14.15
CA ASP A 79 8.72 17.03 14.02
C ASP A 79 8.06 18.37 14.43
N ASN A 80 8.66 19.07 15.39
CA ASN A 80 8.19 20.35 15.93
C ASN A 80 6.79 20.35 16.61
N ASN A 81 6.30 19.19 17.07
CA ASN A 81 4.97 19.06 17.68
C ASN A 81 3.83 19.52 16.76
N GLY A 82 3.90 19.17 15.47
CA GLY A 82 2.90 19.52 14.45
C GLY A 82 1.47 19.13 14.83
N TRP A 83 1.26 18.00 15.52
CA TRP A 83 -0.06 17.62 16.04
C TRP A 83 -0.67 18.66 16.99
N LYS A 84 0.12 19.20 17.93
CA LYS A 84 -0.33 20.25 18.86
C LYS A 84 -0.70 21.52 18.10
N GLN A 85 0.15 21.94 17.17
CA GLN A 85 -0.08 23.13 16.36
C GLN A 85 -1.35 23.01 15.50
N LEU A 86 -1.56 21.85 14.88
CA LEU A 86 -2.75 21.57 14.07
C LEU A 86 -4.04 21.54 14.90
N MET A 87 -3.99 21.06 16.14
CA MET A 87 -5.15 21.02 17.03
C MET A 87 -5.54 22.41 17.57
N LEU A 88 -4.60 23.36 17.61
CA LEU A 88 -4.85 24.74 18.02
C LEU A 88 -5.44 25.61 16.90
N MET A 89 -5.30 25.19 15.64
CA MET A 89 -5.89 25.91 14.51
C MET A 89 -7.43 25.82 14.56
N PRO A 90 -8.16 26.86 14.10
CA PRO A 90 -9.64 26.87 14.05
C PRO A 90 -10.18 25.98 12.91
N ILE A 91 -9.71 24.74 12.85
CA ILE A 91 -10.00 23.75 11.81
C ILE A 91 -10.66 22.56 12.49
N LYS A 92 -11.70 22.01 11.85
CA LYS A 92 -12.37 20.79 12.35
C LYS A 92 -11.36 19.64 12.41
N LYS A 93 -11.20 19.00 13.58
CA LYS A 93 -10.37 17.79 13.78
C LYS A 93 -10.66 16.73 12.71
N SER A 94 -11.93 16.50 12.38
CA SER A 94 -12.33 15.58 11.31
C SER A 94 -11.68 15.90 9.96
N SER A 95 -11.63 17.17 9.57
CA SER A 95 -11.02 17.60 8.30
C SER A 95 -9.54 17.26 8.23
N ILE A 96 -8.81 17.41 9.35
CA ILE A 96 -7.39 17.08 9.45
C ILE A 96 -7.20 15.57 9.26
N TYR A 97 -7.97 14.77 9.99
CA TYR A 97 -7.93 13.31 9.93
C TYR A 97 -8.19 12.78 8.50
N PHE A 98 -9.30 13.18 7.90
CA PHE A 98 -9.68 12.75 6.56
C PHE A 98 -8.67 13.20 5.50
N THR A 99 -8.06 14.38 5.66
CA THR A 99 -7.04 14.86 4.72
C THR A 99 -5.80 13.98 4.75
N LYS A 100 -5.28 13.64 5.95
CA LYS A 100 -4.10 12.79 6.10
C LYS A 100 -4.36 11.36 5.61
N TYR A 101 -5.51 10.81 5.96
CA TYR A 101 -5.90 9.49 5.48
C TYR A 101 -6.05 9.46 3.95
N LYS A 102 -6.69 10.47 3.36
CA LYS A 102 -6.84 10.58 1.90
C LYS A 102 -5.50 10.64 1.17
N ILE A 103 -4.50 11.29 1.76
CA ILE A 103 -3.14 11.31 1.23
C ILE A 103 -2.53 9.91 1.18
N MET A 104 -2.67 9.14 2.26
CA MET A 104 -2.16 7.76 2.30
C MET A 104 -2.83 6.90 1.24
N LEU A 105 -4.15 7.07 1.05
CA LEU A 105 -4.89 6.39 0.00
C LEU A 105 -4.43 6.80 -1.41
N LEU A 106 -4.15 8.08 -1.63
CA LEU A 106 -3.66 8.57 -2.91
C LEU A 106 -2.26 8.03 -3.24
N THR A 107 -1.39 7.89 -2.24
CA THR A 107 -0.04 7.38 -2.45
C THR A 107 -0.04 5.87 -2.67
N LEU A 108 -0.91 5.14 -1.97
CA LEU A 108 -1.19 3.73 -2.22
C LEU A 108 -1.73 3.54 -3.65
N ALA A 109 -2.77 4.28 -4.03
CA ALA A 109 -3.34 4.22 -5.38
C ALA A 109 -2.30 4.57 -6.46
N ALA A 110 -1.49 5.61 -6.24
CA ALA A 110 -0.42 5.98 -7.16
C ALA A 110 0.62 4.86 -7.34
N SER A 111 0.98 4.15 -6.26
CA SER A 111 1.91 3.01 -6.33
C SER A 111 1.36 1.80 -7.08
N ILE A 112 0.06 1.54 -6.96
CA ILE A 112 -0.59 0.45 -7.68
C ILE A 112 -0.76 0.84 -9.15
N VAL A 113 -1.22 2.07 -9.43
CA VAL A 113 -1.36 2.55 -10.81
C VAL A 113 -0.02 2.59 -11.53
N SER A 114 1.07 3.00 -10.86
CA SER A 114 2.41 2.98 -11.46
C SER A 114 2.88 1.55 -11.77
N TYR A 115 2.62 0.59 -10.88
CA TYR A 115 2.86 -0.82 -11.13
C TYR A 115 2.06 -1.33 -12.34
N LEU A 116 0.74 -1.10 -12.38
CA LEU A 116 -0.14 -1.53 -13.46
C LEU A 116 0.31 -0.97 -14.81
N LEU A 117 0.60 0.33 -14.87
CA LEU A 117 1.09 0.99 -16.08
C LEU A 117 2.42 0.39 -16.54
N ALA A 118 3.34 0.12 -15.61
CA ALA A 118 4.62 -0.48 -15.94
C ALA A 118 4.47 -1.90 -16.52
N VAL A 119 3.58 -2.71 -15.96
CA VAL A 119 3.28 -4.07 -16.47
C VAL A 119 2.64 -4.00 -17.85
N ILE A 120 1.62 -3.16 -18.03
CA ILE A 120 0.91 -3.01 -19.31
C ILE A 120 1.87 -2.53 -20.41
N LEU A 121 2.66 -1.49 -20.13
CA LEU A 121 3.64 -0.97 -21.08
C LEU A 121 4.73 -2.01 -21.37
N GLY A 122 5.26 -2.66 -20.33
CA GLY A 122 6.27 -3.71 -20.47
C GLY A 122 5.80 -4.87 -21.36
N GLY A 123 4.59 -5.38 -21.11
CA GLY A 123 3.99 -6.44 -21.94
C GLY A 123 3.68 -5.97 -23.37
N PHE A 124 3.20 -4.74 -23.53
CA PHE A 124 2.93 -4.15 -24.85
C PHE A 124 4.20 -4.01 -25.69
N PHE A 125 5.29 -3.49 -25.12
CA PHE A 125 6.55 -3.29 -25.86
C PHE A 125 7.20 -4.60 -26.33
N ILE A 126 6.99 -5.70 -25.60
CA ILE A 126 7.66 -6.97 -25.89
C ILE A 126 6.77 -7.89 -26.72
N SER A 127 5.53 -8.08 -26.29
CA SER A 127 4.62 -9.09 -26.86
C SER A 127 3.54 -8.49 -27.76
N LYS A 128 3.41 -7.15 -27.81
CA LYS A 128 2.32 -6.41 -28.49
C LYS A 128 0.90 -6.83 -28.09
N LYS A 129 0.77 -7.60 -27.00
CA LYS A 129 -0.49 -8.02 -26.41
C LYS A 129 -0.73 -7.22 -25.14
N ILE A 130 -1.96 -6.75 -24.94
CA ILE A 130 -2.40 -6.07 -23.72
C ILE A 130 -3.28 -7.05 -22.97
N ASP A 131 -2.90 -7.35 -21.72
CA ASP A 131 -3.75 -8.09 -20.81
C ASP A 131 -4.45 -7.11 -19.86
N LEU A 132 -5.77 -6.96 -20.01
CA LEU A 132 -6.59 -6.08 -19.18
C LEU A 132 -7.01 -6.72 -17.85
N SER A 133 -6.82 -8.04 -17.68
CA SER A 133 -7.14 -8.74 -16.43
C SER A 133 -6.36 -8.17 -15.23
N ILE A 134 -5.19 -7.59 -15.49
CA ILE A 134 -4.34 -6.93 -14.50
C ILE A 134 -5.03 -5.75 -13.79
N LEU A 135 -6.02 -5.11 -14.42
CA LEU A 135 -6.78 -4.02 -13.79
C LEU A 135 -7.63 -4.54 -12.62
N VAL A 136 -8.20 -5.73 -12.75
CA VAL A 136 -8.98 -6.38 -11.68
C VAL A 136 -8.06 -6.70 -10.50
N ILE A 137 -6.88 -7.26 -10.80
CA ILE A 137 -5.84 -7.54 -9.80
C ILE A 137 -5.44 -6.25 -9.06
N GLY A 138 -5.29 -5.13 -9.78
CA GLY A 138 -4.98 -3.83 -9.18
C GLY A 138 -6.03 -3.36 -8.16
N VAL A 139 -7.31 -3.53 -8.46
CA VAL A 139 -8.41 -3.20 -7.52
C VAL A 139 -8.38 -4.11 -6.29
N GLU A 140 -8.12 -5.39 -6.49
CA GLU A 140 -8.01 -6.37 -5.39
C GLU A 140 -6.84 -6.06 -4.47
N ILE A 141 -5.67 -5.72 -5.01
CA ILE A 141 -4.49 -5.27 -4.24
C ILE A 141 -4.84 -4.00 -3.46
N PHE A 142 -5.55 -3.06 -4.08
CA PHE A 142 -5.96 -1.82 -3.40
C PHE A 142 -6.85 -2.11 -2.19
N ILE A 143 -7.90 -2.92 -2.37
CA ILE A 143 -8.84 -3.24 -1.29
C ILE A 143 -8.15 -4.02 -0.16
N THR A 144 -7.34 -5.01 -0.51
CA THR A 144 -6.68 -5.88 0.48
C THR A 144 -5.59 -5.18 1.28
N SER A 145 -5.01 -4.10 0.75
CA SER A 145 -3.99 -3.31 1.44
C SER A 145 -4.55 -2.17 2.32
N LEU A 146 -5.86 -1.88 2.25
CA LEU A 146 -6.50 -0.85 3.10
C LEU A 146 -6.31 -1.09 4.60
N PRO A 147 -6.51 -2.32 5.14
CA PRO A 147 -6.24 -2.59 6.55
C PRO A 147 -4.83 -2.21 7.00
N VAL A 148 -3.83 -2.54 6.17
CA VAL A 148 -2.41 -2.38 6.51
C VAL A 148 -2.07 -0.90 6.61
N ILE A 149 -2.54 -0.09 5.65
CA ILE A 149 -2.25 1.35 5.65
C ILE A 149 -2.94 2.07 6.81
N ILE A 150 -4.17 1.66 7.17
CA ILE A 150 -4.88 2.19 8.35
C ILE A 150 -4.14 1.80 9.62
N LEU A 151 -3.72 0.54 9.75
CA LEU A 151 -3.00 0.06 10.93
C LEU A 151 -1.67 0.81 11.13
N LEU A 152 -0.90 1.03 10.06
CA LEU A 152 0.32 1.83 10.12
C LEU A 152 0.05 3.29 10.49
N PHE A 153 -1.07 3.86 10.03
CA PHE A 153 -1.50 5.20 10.41
C PHE A 153 -1.84 5.30 11.90
N ILE A 154 -2.60 4.33 12.42
CA ILE A 154 -2.96 4.23 13.86
C ILE A 154 -1.69 4.20 14.70
N ILE A 155 -0.73 3.33 14.33
CA ILE A 155 0.56 3.24 15.03
C ILE A 155 1.29 4.58 14.94
N GLY A 156 1.43 5.15 13.75
CA GLY A 156 2.15 6.42 13.56
C GLY A 156 1.58 7.58 14.37
N ARG A 157 0.25 7.62 14.50
CA ARG A 157 -0.45 8.65 15.29
C ARG A 157 -0.24 8.50 16.80
N ASN A 158 -0.19 7.27 17.31
CA ASN A 158 -0.15 7.01 18.74
C ASN A 158 1.25 7.12 19.36
N PHE A 159 2.29 7.17 18.54
CA PHE A 159 3.68 7.23 19.01
C PHE A 159 4.37 8.53 18.55
N MET A 160 5.14 9.13 19.46
CA MET A 160 5.96 10.32 19.17
C MET A 160 7.18 10.01 18.28
N SER A 161 7.52 8.74 18.11
CA SER A 161 8.63 8.28 17.27
C SER A 161 8.14 7.52 16.05
N ILE A 162 8.93 7.53 14.98
CA ILE A 162 8.68 6.79 13.73
C ILE A 162 9.02 5.29 13.91
N ILE A 163 9.83 4.94 14.92
CA ILE A 163 10.35 3.58 15.14
C ILE A 163 9.26 2.50 15.18
N PRO A 164 8.11 2.69 15.87
CA PRO A 164 7.05 1.68 15.90
C PRO A 164 6.42 1.41 14.53
N VAL A 165 6.30 2.45 13.70
CA VAL A 165 5.78 2.32 12.32
C VAL A 165 6.73 1.49 11.48
N ILE A 166 8.04 1.80 11.52
CA ILE A 166 9.07 1.04 10.80
C ILE A 166 9.07 -0.42 11.26
N SER A 167 9.04 -0.64 12.57
CA SER A 167 9.10 -1.98 13.16
C SER A 167 7.91 -2.83 12.72
N ALA A 168 6.69 -2.30 12.83
CA ALA A 168 5.47 -2.99 12.38
C ALA A 168 5.51 -3.26 10.87
N GLY A 169 5.91 -2.27 10.08
CA GLY A 169 6.05 -2.37 8.62
C GLY A 169 7.02 -3.46 8.17
N VAL A 170 8.22 -3.49 8.77
CA VAL A 170 9.26 -4.48 8.45
C VAL A 170 8.84 -5.88 8.88
N VAL A 171 8.21 -6.04 10.04
CA VAL A 171 7.67 -7.35 10.49
C VAL A 171 6.61 -7.84 9.51
N MET A 172 5.67 -6.98 9.11
CA MET A 172 4.65 -7.34 8.11
C MET A 172 5.29 -7.73 6.77
N MET A 173 6.30 -6.98 6.31
CA MET A 173 7.03 -7.26 5.07
C MET A 173 7.74 -8.61 5.10
N ILE A 174 8.53 -8.89 6.15
CA ILE A 174 9.30 -10.14 6.27
C ILE A 174 8.36 -11.33 6.38
N THR A 175 7.35 -11.23 7.25
CA THR A 175 6.40 -12.33 7.49
C THR A 175 5.45 -12.57 6.32
N ASN A 176 5.32 -11.63 5.38
CA ASN A 176 4.36 -11.69 4.29
C ASN A 176 4.48 -13.00 3.49
N ILE A 177 5.68 -13.30 2.99
CA ILE A 177 5.93 -14.48 2.15
C ILE A 177 5.74 -15.77 2.94
N PHE A 178 6.22 -15.83 4.18
CA PHE A 178 6.14 -17.05 4.99
C PHE A 178 4.72 -17.38 5.42
N ILE A 179 3.96 -16.37 5.86
CA ILE A 179 2.59 -16.58 6.37
C ILE A 179 1.62 -16.81 5.20
N ALA A 180 1.78 -16.12 4.07
CA ALA A 180 0.94 -16.30 2.88
C ALA A 180 0.97 -17.75 2.34
N GLN A 181 2.09 -18.45 2.52
CA GLN A 181 2.25 -19.85 2.10
C GLN A 181 1.82 -20.86 3.18
N SER A 182 1.49 -20.39 4.38
CA SER A 182 1.11 -21.23 5.52
C SER A 182 -0.41 -21.34 5.66
N ARG A 183 -0.90 -22.31 6.45
CA ARG A 183 -2.34 -22.40 6.81
C ARG A 183 -2.85 -21.22 7.63
N PHE A 184 -1.96 -20.40 8.19
CA PHE A 184 -2.30 -19.27 9.06
C PHE A 184 -2.59 -17.97 8.30
N TRP A 185 -2.53 -17.98 6.96
CA TRP A 185 -2.77 -16.80 6.13
C TRP A 185 -4.09 -16.08 6.47
N ILE A 186 -5.14 -16.84 6.82
CA ILE A 186 -6.48 -16.35 7.21
C ILE A 186 -6.45 -15.42 8.44
N TYR A 187 -5.44 -15.51 9.31
CA TYR A 187 -5.32 -14.65 10.48
C TYR A 187 -4.45 -13.42 10.25
N ALA A 188 -3.84 -13.29 9.08
CA ALA A 188 -2.87 -12.27 8.76
C ALA A 188 -3.32 -11.42 7.56
N PRO A 189 -4.14 -10.37 7.77
CA PRO A 189 -4.72 -9.57 6.69
C PRO A 189 -3.68 -8.92 5.76
N TRP A 190 -2.46 -8.68 6.25
CA TRP A 190 -1.37 -8.12 5.43
C TRP A 190 -0.87 -9.09 4.35
N THR A 191 -1.21 -10.38 4.44
CA THR A 191 -0.84 -11.41 3.46
C THR A 191 -1.87 -11.61 2.35
N TYR A 192 -3.08 -11.10 2.51
CA TYR A 192 -4.19 -11.34 1.58
C TYR A 192 -3.91 -10.86 0.17
N ALA A 193 -3.23 -9.72 0.02
CA ALA A 193 -2.86 -9.21 -1.29
C ALA A 193 -1.99 -10.24 -2.06
N LEU A 194 -1.03 -10.88 -1.37
CA LEU A 194 -0.12 -11.84 -1.98
C LEU A 194 -0.80 -13.18 -2.26
N SER A 195 -1.65 -13.66 -1.34
CA SER A 195 -2.36 -14.94 -1.51
C SER A 195 -3.35 -14.90 -2.68
N ILE A 196 -4.02 -13.76 -2.89
CA ILE A 196 -4.95 -13.57 -4.01
C ILE A 196 -4.21 -13.59 -5.35
N THR A 197 -3.06 -12.92 -5.46
CA THR A 197 -2.34 -12.79 -6.74
C THR A 197 -1.54 -14.03 -7.11
N ASN A 198 -1.07 -14.80 -6.13
CA ASN A 198 -0.32 -16.03 -6.39
C ASN A 198 -1.21 -17.19 -6.87
N GLY A 199 -2.53 -17.03 -6.86
CA GLY A 199 -3.47 -18.08 -7.29
C GLY A 199 -3.46 -19.32 -6.40
N SER A 200 -2.91 -19.22 -5.18
CA SER A 200 -2.80 -20.35 -4.24
C SER A 200 -4.12 -20.67 -3.54
N ILE A 201 -5.13 -19.82 -3.69
CA ILE A 201 -6.42 -19.90 -3.02
C ILE A 201 -7.57 -20.05 -4.02
N SER A 202 -8.63 -20.71 -3.59
CA SER A 202 -9.85 -20.87 -4.39
C SER A 202 -10.57 -19.54 -4.62
N SER A 203 -11.41 -19.46 -5.66
CA SER A 203 -12.20 -18.25 -5.95
C SER A 203 -13.09 -17.85 -4.78
N TYR A 204 -13.63 -18.82 -4.02
CA TYR A 204 -14.45 -18.56 -2.84
C TYR A 204 -13.64 -17.90 -1.70
N GLU A 205 -12.46 -18.43 -1.39
CA GLU A 205 -11.56 -17.88 -0.37
C GLU A 205 -11.09 -16.47 -0.72
N LYS A 206 -10.87 -16.19 -2.01
CA LYS A 206 -10.53 -14.86 -2.51
C LYS A 206 -11.61 -13.83 -2.17
N TYR A 207 -12.89 -14.12 -2.40
CA TYR A 207 -13.98 -13.19 -2.07
C TYR A 207 -14.12 -12.99 -0.55
N ILE A 208 -13.90 -14.04 0.25
CA ILE A 208 -13.86 -13.92 1.71
C ILE A 208 -12.73 -12.99 2.15
N ALA A 209 -11.52 -13.16 1.60
CA ALA A 209 -10.38 -12.32 1.94
C ALA A 209 -10.64 -10.84 1.62
N ILE A 210 -11.21 -10.54 0.45
CA ILE A 210 -11.59 -9.18 0.06
C ILE A 210 -12.67 -8.62 1.01
N GLY A 211 -13.70 -9.39 1.31
CA GLY A 211 -14.76 -9.00 2.25
C GLY A 211 -14.21 -8.74 3.66
N ALA A 212 -13.36 -9.62 4.16
CA ALA A 212 -12.70 -9.49 5.44
C ALA A 212 -11.82 -8.23 5.51
N SER A 213 -11.06 -7.93 4.44
CA SER A 213 -10.27 -6.69 4.34
C SER A 213 -11.14 -5.44 4.42
N LEU A 214 -12.29 -5.40 3.73
CA LEU A 214 -13.19 -4.25 3.79
C LEU A 214 -13.80 -4.05 5.18
N VAL A 215 -14.28 -5.13 5.80
CA VAL A 215 -14.83 -5.08 7.16
C VAL A 215 -13.77 -4.64 8.15
N LEU A 216 -12.57 -5.21 8.09
CA LEU A 216 -11.48 -4.87 8.99
C LEU A 216 -10.98 -3.43 8.78
N ALA A 217 -10.90 -2.97 7.52
CA ALA A 217 -10.60 -1.57 7.22
C ALA A 217 -11.65 -0.61 7.79
N PHE A 218 -12.95 -0.92 7.65
CA PHE A 218 -14.04 -0.11 8.19
C PHE A 218 -14.00 -0.04 9.72
N LEU A 219 -13.78 -1.18 10.38
CA LEU A 219 -13.65 -1.26 11.84
C LEU A 219 -12.44 -0.47 12.34
N LEU A 220 -11.26 -0.67 11.77
CA LEU A 220 -10.05 0.06 12.17
C LEU A 220 -10.22 1.58 11.95
N PHE A 221 -10.76 1.98 10.81
CA PHE A 221 -10.99 3.39 10.49
C PHE A 221 -11.98 4.05 11.46
N SER A 222 -13.10 3.39 11.75
CA SER A 222 -14.12 3.93 12.64
C SER A 222 -13.62 4.06 14.09
N LEU A 223 -12.90 3.05 14.60
CA LEU A 223 -12.30 3.08 15.93
C LEU A 223 -11.26 4.19 16.06
N ASP A 224 -10.37 4.31 15.07
CA ASP A 224 -9.33 5.33 15.06
C ASP A 224 -9.92 6.74 14.95
N TYR A 225 -10.94 6.94 14.11
CA TYR A 225 -11.65 8.20 13.98
C TYR A 225 -12.31 8.65 15.30
N ILE A 226 -12.97 7.72 16.01
CA ILE A 226 -13.60 8.00 17.32
C ILE A 226 -12.52 8.37 18.34
N SER A 227 -11.41 7.62 18.38
CA SER A 227 -10.25 7.92 19.24
C SER A 227 -9.68 9.31 18.97
N PHE A 228 -9.50 9.67 17.69
CA PHE A 228 -8.95 10.97 17.29
C PHE A 228 -9.87 12.14 17.64
N LYS A 229 -11.19 11.95 17.57
CA LYS A 229 -12.14 13.00 17.94
C LYS A 229 -12.12 13.28 19.45
N LYS A 230 -11.91 12.24 20.26
CA LYS A 230 -11.88 12.30 21.73
C LYS A 230 -10.54 12.76 22.31
N SER A 231 -9.44 12.72 21.57
CA SER A 231 -8.14 13.18 22.07
C SER A 231 -8.13 14.71 22.20
N ASP A 232 -8.00 15.21 23.42
CA ASP A 232 -8.13 16.64 23.69
C ASP A 232 -6.86 17.44 23.41
N ILE A 233 -5.66 16.91 23.66
CA ILE A 233 -4.35 17.33 23.12
C ILE A 233 -3.39 16.14 23.34
N MET A 234 -2.59 15.77 22.33
CA MET A 234 -1.41 14.89 22.50
C MET A 234 -0.18 15.72 22.80
#